data_AF-A0AAN1PNY2-F1
#
_entry.id   AF-A0AAN1PNY2-F1
#
_cell.length_a   1.000
_cell.length_b   1.000
_cell.length_c   1.000
_cell.angle_alpha   90.00
_cell.angle_beta   90.00
_cell.angle_gamma   90.00
#
_symmetry.space_group_name_H-M   'P 1'
#
loop_
_entity.id
_entity.type
_entity.pdbx_description
1 polymer ?
#
loop_
_entity_poly.entity_id
_entity_poly.type
_entity_poly.pdbx_seq_one_letter_code
_entity_poly.pdbx_strand_id
1 'polypeptide(L)'
;MRHSPLNAALCETTDWECSLSILLNQNTKIVQRKNDIRSVARRLNTLYVKAVEESVIAIGEQLTKAKDDYESAGDRYHEIMEKDGYPVQPSDEAMDIIGEQAEHYYDAQMLEDQLLSLSEMKIISLFKSFEIVQKELINVAFENVNTRELYLWENVKSFFNSKNISYGRLSGYDNINQLRIVNNNIKHSHVIDGEVNRLGIKEFKDLDVFTYESLDKFYSRVSGSVGAFLETLSETIINHLFGYDDDRLCEMVEELSQTMNKQTMLKLAKLLEEKADTLSKESKFVRHWMSSFT
;
A
#
# COMPACT_ATOMS: atom_id res chain seq x y z
N MET A 1 -2.24 13.00 78.16
CA MET A 1 -1.47 12.84 76.91
C MET A 1 -2.09 11.69 76.13
N ARG A 2 -2.81 12.02 75.06
CA ARG A 2 -3.37 11.06 74.10
C ARG A 2 -2.33 10.86 73.01
N HIS A 3 -1.91 9.63 72.75
CA HIS A 3 -1.29 9.26 71.47
C HIS A 3 -2.24 8.35 70.72
N SER A 4 -2.68 8.87 69.57
CA SER A 4 -3.45 8.21 68.52
C SER A 4 -2.49 7.40 67.64
N PRO A 5 -2.81 6.17 67.22
CA PRO A 5 -2.13 5.54 66.09
C PRO A 5 -2.85 5.96 64.81
N LEU A 6 -2.19 6.79 63.99
CA LEU A 6 -2.55 7.06 62.61
C LEU A 6 -1.66 6.19 61.71
N ASN A 7 -2.29 5.62 60.70
CA ASN A 7 -1.71 5.07 59.47
C ASN A 7 -1.01 3.71 59.54
N ALA A 8 -1.83 2.66 59.48
CA ALA A 8 -1.52 1.42 58.76
C ALA A 8 -2.73 1.04 57.89
N ALA A 9 -3.08 1.92 56.96
CA ALA A 9 -4.04 1.63 55.90
C ALA A 9 -3.43 2.21 54.63
N LEU A 10 -2.76 1.36 53.85
CA LEU A 10 -2.59 1.50 52.40
C LEU A 10 -1.84 0.28 51.86
N CYS A 11 -2.42 -0.28 50.81
CA CYS A 11 -1.86 -1.29 49.91
C CYS A 11 -2.00 -2.77 50.32
N GLU A 12 -3.21 -3.21 50.61
CA GLU A 12 -3.67 -4.54 50.17
C GLU A 12 -4.52 -4.33 48.91
N THR A 13 -3.87 -4.26 47.74
CA THR A 13 -4.59 -4.49 46.48
C THR A 13 -4.91 -5.98 46.46
N THR A 14 -6.18 -6.28 46.69
CA THR A 14 -6.69 -7.64 46.77
C THR A 14 -6.46 -8.37 45.44
N ASP A 15 -6.03 -9.64 45.48
CA ASP A 15 -5.68 -10.50 44.32
C ASP A 15 -6.68 -10.47 43.14
N TRP A 16 -7.95 -10.14 43.41
CA TRP A 16 -8.99 -10.00 42.40
C TRP A 16 -8.87 -8.71 41.55
N GLU A 17 -8.40 -7.58 42.10
CA GLU A 17 -8.14 -6.35 41.33
C GLU A 17 -6.98 -6.53 40.35
N CYS A 18 -5.95 -7.27 40.79
CA CYS A 18 -4.79 -7.61 39.97
C CYS A 18 -5.21 -8.51 38.80
N SER A 19 -6.04 -9.53 39.06
CA SER A 19 -6.58 -10.44 38.06
C SER A 19 -7.52 -9.75 37.05
N LEU A 20 -8.40 -8.85 37.53
CA LEU A 20 -9.30 -8.02 36.70
C LEU A 20 -8.51 -7.12 35.72
N SER A 21 -7.39 -6.55 36.19
CA SER A 21 -6.50 -5.72 35.36
C SER A 21 -5.83 -6.53 34.24
N ILE A 22 -5.54 -7.81 34.46
CA ILE A 22 -4.77 -8.65 33.53
C ILE A 22 -5.63 -9.10 32.34
N LEU A 23 -6.91 -9.43 32.52
CA LEU A 23 -7.77 -9.93 31.43
C LEU A 23 -8.44 -8.84 30.59
N LEU A 24 -8.89 -7.74 31.21
CA LEU A 24 -9.21 -6.52 30.46
C LEU A 24 -8.01 -6.11 29.60
N ASN A 25 -6.80 -6.21 30.14
CA ASN A 25 -5.58 -5.91 29.42
C ASN A 25 -5.29 -6.92 28.29
N GLN A 26 -5.52 -8.23 28.43
CA GLN A 26 -5.24 -9.21 27.37
C GLN A 26 -6.21 -9.15 26.17
N ASN A 27 -7.52 -9.14 26.39
CA ASN A 27 -8.48 -9.00 25.28
C ASN A 27 -8.39 -7.62 24.63
N THR A 28 -8.19 -6.57 25.44
CA THR A 28 -7.94 -5.22 24.90
C THR A 28 -6.64 -5.17 24.13
N LYS A 29 -5.56 -5.86 24.57
CA LYS A 29 -4.31 -5.99 23.81
C LYS A 29 -4.50 -6.69 22.47
N ILE A 30 -5.29 -7.76 22.39
CA ILE A 30 -5.56 -8.45 21.13
C ILE A 30 -6.35 -7.53 20.19
N VAL A 31 -7.41 -6.89 20.69
CA VAL A 31 -8.21 -5.95 19.90
C VAL A 31 -7.36 -4.77 19.43
N GLN A 32 -6.54 -4.21 20.32
CA GLN A 32 -5.62 -3.12 20.02
C GLN A 32 -4.63 -3.54 18.95
N ARG A 33 -3.98 -4.70 19.07
CA ARG A 33 -3.01 -5.19 18.10
C ARG A 33 -3.64 -5.45 16.72
N LYS A 34 -4.87 -5.97 16.67
CA LYS A 34 -5.63 -6.07 15.40
C LYS A 34 -5.90 -4.69 14.80
N ASN A 35 -6.31 -3.72 15.63
CA ASN A 35 -6.56 -2.35 15.18
C ASN A 35 -5.27 -1.65 14.71
N ASP A 36 -4.14 -1.89 15.37
CA ASP A 36 -2.84 -1.34 14.99
C ASP A 36 -2.46 -1.85 13.59
N ILE A 37 -2.55 -3.16 13.34
CA ILE A 37 -2.30 -3.77 12.03
C ILE A 37 -3.20 -3.17 10.94
N ARG A 38 -4.52 -3.05 11.20
CA ARG A 38 -5.45 -2.41 10.26
C ARG A 38 -5.14 -0.94 10.02
N SER A 39 -4.76 -0.23 11.08
CA SER A 39 -4.45 1.20 10.99
C SER A 39 -3.27 1.45 10.07
N VAL A 40 -2.25 0.57 10.10
CA VAL A 40 -1.08 0.67 9.23
C VAL A 40 -1.47 0.51 7.77
N ALA A 41 -2.31 -0.47 7.42
CA ALA A 41 -2.76 -0.66 6.04
C ALA A 41 -3.44 0.60 5.45
N ARG A 42 -4.15 1.36 6.29
CA ARG A 42 -4.82 2.62 5.93
C ARG A 42 -3.90 3.83 5.82
N ARG A 43 -2.61 3.70 6.17
CA ARG A 43 -1.61 4.79 6.05
C ARG A 43 -1.07 4.95 4.63
N LEU A 44 -1.58 4.19 3.64
CA LEU A 44 -1.22 4.40 2.25
C LEU A 44 -1.46 5.86 1.87
N ASN A 45 -0.42 6.49 1.33
CA ASN A 45 -0.41 7.90 1.08
C ASN A 45 -0.18 8.22 -0.39
N THR A 46 -0.98 9.15 -0.91
CA THR A 46 -0.92 9.69 -2.28
C THR A 46 -0.58 11.19 -2.30
N LEU A 47 0.10 11.70 -1.27
CA LEU A 47 0.49 13.12 -1.15
C LEU A 47 1.16 13.67 -2.41
N TYR A 48 2.00 12.88 -3.10
CA TYR A 48 2.67 13.33 -4.32
C TYR A 48 1.66 13.75 -5.38
N VAL A 49 0.62 12.95 -5.63
CA VAL A 49 -0.42 13.28 -6.62
C VAL A 49 -1.10 14.59 -6.29
N LYS A 50 -1.49 14.77 -5.02
CA LYS A 50 -2.09 16.02 -4.55
C LYS A 50 -1.15 17.21 -4.71
N ALA A 51 0.14 17.01 -4.49
CA ALA A 51 1.14 18.07 -4.57
C ALA A 51 1.43 18.53 -6.01
N VAL A 52 1.19 17.67 -7.00
CA VAL A 52 1.45 17.99 -8.43
C VAL A 52 0.18 18.20 -9.23
N GLU A 53 -1.00 18.07 -8.63
CA GLU A 53 -2.30 18.10 -9.32
C GLU A 53 -2.49 19.41 -10.12
N GLU A 54 -2.29 20.55 -9.47
CA GLU A 54 -2.39 21.86 -10.11
C GLU A 54 -1.38 22.02 -11.25
N SER A 55 -0.15 21.55 -11.07
CA SER A 55 0.88 21.61 -12.11
C SER A 55 0.55 20.72 -13.30
N VAL A 56 0.06 19.49 -13.07
CA VAL A 56 -0.36 18.58 -14.14
C VAL A 56 -1.49 19.20 -14.95
N ILE A 57 -2.48 19.80 -14.30
CA ILE A 57 -3.58 20.50 -14.97
C ILE A 57 -3.05 21.67 -15.81
N ALA A 58 -2.26 22.55 -15.20
CA ALA A 58 -1.74 23.74 -15.89
C ALA A 58 -0.82 23.40 -17.07
N ILE A 59 0.01 22.36 -16.96
CA ILE A 59 0.87 21.90 -18.05
C ILE A 59 0.01 21.24 -19.14
N GLY A 60 -1.01 20.47 -18.77
CA GLY A 60 -1.95 19.87 -19.73
C GLY A 60 -2.72 20.90 -20.54
N GLU A 61 -3.16 21.99 -19.92
CA GLU A 61 -3.81 23.12 -20.60
C GLU A 61 -2.84 23.81 -21.57
N GLN A 62 -1.60 24.07 -21.15
CA GLN A 62 -0.56 24.63 -22.01
C GLN A 62 -0.23 23.71 -23.20
N LEU A 63 -0.16 22.40 -22.96
CA LEU A 63 0.11 21.42 -24.01
C LEU A 63 -1.01 21.39 -25.05
N THR A 64 -2.26 21.42 -24.58
CA THR A 64 -3.43 21.49 -25.47
C THR A 64 -3.35 22.74 -26.34
N LYS A 65 -3.09 23.89 -25.73
CA LYS A 65 -2.94 25.15 -26.45
C LYS A 65 -1.79 25.11 -27.46
N ALA A 66 -0.61 24.62 -27.08
CA ALA A 66 0.55 24.54 -27.98
C ALA A 66 0.27 23.63 -29.18
N LYS A 67 -0.47 22.53 -28.99
CA LYS A 67 -0.92 21.65 -30.08
C LYS A 67 -1.91 22.35 -31.00
N ASP A 68 -2.90 23.06 -30.44
CA ASP A 68 -3.89 23.81 -31.22
C ASP A 68 -3.23 24.94 -32.03
N ASP A 69 -2.26 25.65 -31.43
CA ASP A 69 -1.51 26.73 -32.07
C ASP A 69 -0.59 26.18 -33.19
N TYR A 70 0.04 25.01 -32.97
CA TYR A 70 0.82 24.28 -33.99
C TYR A 70 -0.03 23.88 -35.20
N GLU A 71 -1.22 23.32 -34.96
CA GLU A 71 -2.15 22.94 -36.03
C GLU A 71 -2.63 24.18 -36.78
N SER A 72 -3.02 25.23 -36.07
CA SER A 72 -3.47 26.50 -36.64
C SER A 72 -2.40 27.19 -37.51
N ALA A 73 -1.12 27.16 -37.08
CA ALA A 73 -0.01 27.67 -37.89
C ALA A 73 0.19 26.83 -39.16
N GLY A 74 0.04 25.51 -39.06
CA GLY A 74 0.07 24.59 -40.21
C GLY A 74 -1.03 24.89 -41.24
N ASP A 75 -2.25 25.12 -40.77
CA ASP A 75 -3.39 25.48 -41.62
C ASP A 75 -3.15 26.83 -42.33
N ARG A 76 -2.69 27.85 -41.60
CA ARG A 76 -2.32 29.17 -42.19
C ARG A 76 -1.24 29.04 -43.26
N TYR A 77 -0.22 28.21 -43.01
CA TYR A 77 0.83 27.94 -43.99
C TYR A 77 0.27 27.25 -45.24
N HIS A 78 -0.63 26.28 -45.06
CA HIS A 78 -1.28 25.59 -46.16
C HIS A 78 -2.12 26.54 -47.02
N GLU A 79 -2.91 27.43 -46.41
CA GLU A 79 -3.73 28.43 -47.10
C GLU A 79 -2.88 29.36 -47.99
N ILE A 80 -1.71 29.81 -47.51
CA ILE A 80 -0.78 30.63 -48.29
C ILE A 80 -0.25 29.84 -49.49
N MET A 81 0.13 28.57 -49.29
CA MET A 81 0.68 27.72 -50.34
C MET A 81 -0.36 27.39 -51.43
N GLU A 82 -1.62 27.22 -51.07
CA GLU A 82 -2.72 27.04 -52.05
C GLU A 82 -2.99 28.31 -52.87
N LYS A 83 -2.92 29.48 -52.23
CA LYS A 83 -3.22 30.78 -52.87
C LYS A 83 -2.11 31.23 -53.80
N ASP A 84 -0.86 31.17 -53.35
CA ASP A 84 0.28 31.73 -54.08
C ASP A 84 0.92 30.70 -55.03
N GLY A 85 0.54 29.43 -54.88
CA GLY A 85 1.12 28.27 -55.56
C GLY A 85 2.51 27.95 -55.00
N TYR A 86 2.80 26.67 -54.72
CA TYR A 86 4.05 26.21 -54.10
C TYR A 86 5.31 26.84 -54.74
N PRO A 87 5.84 27.93 -54.16
CA PRO A 87 6.91 28.67 -54.78
C PRO A 87 8.25 27.98 -54.49
N VAL A 88 9.24 28.21 -55.34
CA VAL A 88 10.59 27.64 -55.14
C VAL A 88 11.22 28.16 -53.83
N GLN A 89 10.84 29.35 -53.40
CA GLN A 89 11.14 29.89 -52.06
C GLN A 89 9.88 30.43 -51.42
N PRO A 90 9.59 30.08 -50.14
CA PRO A 90 8.49 30.66 -49.39
C PRO A 90 8.63 32.19 -49.27
N SER A 91 7.50 32.89 -49.16
CA SER A 91 7.47 34.32 -48.83
C SER A 91 7.96 34.56 -47.39
N ASP A 92 8.32 35.80 -47.05
CA ASP A 92 8.71 36.17 -45.67
C ASP A 92 7.58 35.82 -44.67
N GLU A 93 6.32 36.08 -45.04
CA GLU A 93 5.15 35.71 -44.24
C GLU A 93 5.02 34.19 -44.03
N ALA A 94 5.27 33.39 -45.08
CA ALA A 94 5.25 31.93 -44.96
C ALA A 94 6.42 31.41 -44.10
N MET A 95 7.59 32.05 -44.18
CA MET A 95 8.74 31.72 -43.33
C MET A 95 8.48 32.04 -41.86
N ASP A 96 7.84 33.17 -41.56
CA ASP A 96 7.44 33.54 -40.20
C ASP A 96 6.45 32.52 -39.61
N ILE A 97 5.48 32.04 -40.40
CA ILE A 97 4.53 31.01 -39.96
C ILE A 97 5.21 29.66 -39.74
N ILE A 98 6.17 29.26 -40.59
CA ILE A 98 6.99 28.06 -40.34
C ILE A 98 7.76 28.20 -39.02
N GLY A 99 8.30 29.39 -38.75
CA GLY A 99 8.96 29.71 -37.49
C GLY A 99 8.03 29.53 -36.30
N GLU A 100 6.85 30.14 -36.35
CA GLU A 100 5.79 30.01 -35.33
C GLU A 100 5.38 28.55 -35.12
N GLN A 101 5.14 27.81 -36.21
CA GLN A 101 4.80 26.39 -36.14
C GLN A 101 5.90 25.57 -35.48
N ALA A 102 7.17 25.82 -35.81
CA ALA A 102 8.29 25.14 -35.18
C ALA A 102 8.38 25.45 -33.68
N GLU A 103 8.17 26.71 -33.27
CA GLU A 103 8.12 27.10 -31.85
C GLU A 103 7.04 26.32 -31.09
N HIS A 104 5.80 26.31 -31.59
CA HIS A 104 4.70 25.57 -30.95
C HIS A 104 4.95 24.06 -30.87
N TYR A 105 5.59 23.49 -31.90
CA TYR A 105 6.02 22.09 -31.87
C TYR A 105 7.02 21.81 -30.75
N TYR A 106 8.07 22.64 -30.61
CA TYR A 106 9.06 22.48 -29.54
C TYR A 106 8.45 22.69 -28.15
N ASP A 107 7.55 23.65 -27.99
CA ASP A 107 6.82 23.87 -26.75
C ASP A 107 5.98 22.66 -26.37
N ALA A 108 5.24 22.08 -27.32
CA ALA A 108 4.46 20.86 -27.10
C ALA A 108 5.35 19.69 -26.66
N GLN A 109 6.50 19.46 -27.33
CA GLN A 109 7.43 18.41 -26.93
C GLN A 109 7.97 18.61 -25.51
N MET A 110 8.36 19.83 -25.16
CA MET A 110 8.85 20.13 -23.81
C MET A 110 7.79 19.89 -22.74
N LEU A 111 6.54 20.28 -23.01
CA LEU A 111 5.42 20.07 -22.09
C LEU A 111 5.07 18.59 -21.94
N GLU A 112 5.17 17.79 -23.01
CA GLU A 112 5.01 16.33 -22.94
C GLU A 112 6.09 15.68 -22.07
N ASP A 113 7.36 16.08 -22.21
CA ASP A 113 8.46 15.59 -21.38
C ASP A 113 8.27 15.93 -19.89
N GLN A 114 7.73 17.12 -19.60
CA GLN A 114 7.37 17.51 -18.24
C GLN A 114 6.23 16.64 -17.67
N LEU A 115 5.16 16.41 -18.44
CA LEU A 115 4.07 15.53 -18.02
C LEU A 115 4.52 14.08 -17.85
N LEU A 116 5.43 13.61 -18.70
CA LEU A 116 6.03 12.29 -18.61
C LEU A 116 6.80 12.16 -17.29
N SER A 117 7.67 13.12 -16.98
CA SER A 117 8.44 13.15 -15.74
C SER A 117 7.54 13.13 -14.50
N LEU A 118 6.46 13.92 -14.50
CA LEU A 118 5.48 13.92 -13.41
C LEU A 118 4.77 12.56 -13.28
N SER A 119 4.43 11.94 -14.40
CA SER A 119 3.77 10.63 -14.44
C SER A 119 4.67 9.49 -13.96
N GLU A 120 5.95 9.50 -14.33
CA GLU A 120 6.96 8.60 -13.80
C GLU A 120 7.08 8.70 -12.27
N MET A 121 7.11 9.93 -11.76
CA MET A 121 7.18 10.17 -10.32
C MET A 121 5.91 9.76 -9.58
N LYS A 122 4.71 9.85 -10.19
CA LYS A 122 3.47 9.29 -9.61
C LYS A 122 3.62 7.79 -9.34
N ILE A 123 4.19 7.04 -10.28
CA ILE A 123 4.42 5.59 -10.16
C ILE A 123 5.46 5.28 -9.07
N ILE A 124 6.59 5.97 -9.10
CA ILE A 124 7.67 5.78 -8.13
C ILE A 124 7.17 6.09 -6.71
N SER A 125 6.46 7.20 -6.54
CA SER A 125 5.89 7.61 -5.25
C SER A 125 4.89 6.58 -4.71
N LEU A 126 3.98 6.10 -5.56
CA LEU A 126 2.99 5.09 -5.17
C LEU A 126 3.65 3.79 -4.73
N PHE A 127 4.62 3.28 -5.49
CA PHE A 127 5.35 2.07 -5.10
C PHE A 127 6.13 2.26 -3.82
N LYS A 128 6.73 3.45 -3.61
CA LYS A 128 7.44 3.75 -2.37
C LYS A 128 6.51 3.79 -1.16
N SER A 129 5.34 4.42 -1.29
CA SER A 129 4.31 4.42 -0.24
C SER A 129 3.86 3.00 0.09
N PHE A 130 3.63 2.16 -0.92
CA PHE A 130 3.31 0.75 -0.73
C PHE A 130 4.41 -0.01 0.06
N GLU A 131 5.68 0.15 -0.34
CA GLU A 131 6.82 -0.51 0.32
C GLU A 131 6.93 -0.11 1.80
N ILE A 132 6.74 1.18 2.11
CA ILE A 132 6.77 1.69 3.49
C ILE A 132 5.66 1.03 4.31
N VAL A 133 4.42 1.04 3.82
CA VAL A 133 3.28 0.47 4.54
C VAL A 133 3.44 -1.03 4.72
N GLN A 134 3.90 -1.76 3.70
CA GLN A 134 4.17 -3.19 3.79
C GLN A 134 5.22 -3.52 4.85
N LYS A 135 6.34 -2.78 4.89
CA LYS A 135 7.39 -2.98 5.89
C LYS A 135 6.87 -2.72 7.29
N GLU A 136 6.06 -1.68 7.45
CA GLU A 136 5.44 -1.35 8.73
C GLU A 136 4.43 -2.41 9.17
N LEU A 137 3.63 -2.96 8.24
CA LEU A 137 2.72 -4.08 8.54
C LEU A 137 3.49 -5.27 9.11
N ILE A 138 4.61 -5.61 8.49
CA ILE A 138 5.47 -6.71 8.93
C ILE A 138 6.05 -6.40 10.33
N ASN A 139 6.55 -5.19 10.54
CA ASN A 139 7.18 -4.76 11.79
C ASN A 139 6.19 -4.73 12.98
N VAL A 140 4.94 -4.31 12.75
CA VAL A 140 3.89 -4.29 13.78
C VAL A 140 3.36 -5.69 14.06
N ALA A 141 3.31 -6.56 13.05
CA ALA A 141 2.75 -7.90 13.19
C ALA A 141 3.72 -8.90 13.83
N PHE A 142 5.00 -8.86 13.46
CA PHE A 142 5.99 -9.88 13.79
C PHE A 142 7.19 -9.30 14.53
N GLU A 143 7.61 -10.00 15.58
CA GLU A 143 8.78 -9.61 16.37
C GLU A 143 10.10 -10.03 15.69
N ASN A 144 11.19 -9.31 15.98
CA ASN A 144 12.55 -9.62 15.55
C ASN A 144 12.75 -9.74 14.02
N VAL A 145 12.00 -8.96 13.23
CA VAL A 145 12.17 -8.95 11.77
C VAL A 145 13.32 -8.04 11.34
N ASN A 146 14.21 -8.55 10.48
CA ASN A 146 15.22 -7.74 9.80
C ASN A 146 14.59 -6.93 8.67
N THR A 147 14.02 -5.77 8.99
CA THR A 147 13.34 -4.90 8.02
C THR A 147 14.29 -4.30 6.98
N ARG A 148 15.61 -4.28 7.23
CA ARG A 148 16.61 -3.74 6.30
C ARG A 148 16.72 -4.54 5.01
N GLU A 149 16.36 -5.82 5.01
CA GLU A 149 16.46 -6.70 3.85
C GLU A 149 15.16 -6.77 3.03
N LEU A 150 14.07 -6.20 3.55
CA LEU A 150 12.75 -6.21 2.93
C LEU A 150 12.60 -5.24 1.75
N TYR A 151 13.66 -4.52 1.34
CA TYR A 151 13.65 -3.80 0.06
C TYR A 151 13.77 -4.75 -1.13
N LEU A 152 14.29 -5.96 -0.92
CA LEU A 152 14.33 -7.00 -1.94
C LEU A 152 13.00 -7.74 -1.97
N TRP A 153 12.34 -7.75 -3.14
CA TRP A 153 11.01 -8.34 -3.31
C TRP A 153 10.95 -9.83 -2.94
N GLU A 154 11.99 -10.59 -3.29
CA GLU A 154 12.05 -12.02 -2.97
C GLU A 154 12.21 -12.27 -1.47
N ASN A 155 12.79 -11.33 -0.71
CA ASN A 155 12.87 -11.43 0.74
C ASN A 155 11.49 -11.23 1.38
N VAL A 156 10.68 -10.32 0.84
CA VAL A 156 9.28 -10.16 1.28
C VAL A 156 8.48 -11.43 1.03
N LYS A 157 8.58 -12.00 -0.18
CA LYS A 157 7.90 -13.27 -0.52
C LYS A 157 8.35 -14.41 0.39
N SER A 158 9.67 -14.56 0.57
CA SER A 158 10.25 -15.60 1.42
C SER A 158 9.82 -15.43 2.87
N PHE A 159 9.76 -14.19 3.37
CA PHE A 159 9.26 -13.88 4.69
C PHE A 159 7.83 -14.39 4.89
N PHE A 160 6.88 -14.01 4.02
CA PHE A 160 5.49 -14.45 4.16
C PHE A 160 5.31 -15.96 3.94
N ASN A 161 6.04 -16.56 3.00
CA ASN A 161 6.03 -18.00 2.80
C ASN A 161 6.50 -18.75 4.05
N SER A 162 7.51 -18.24 4.77
CA SER A 162 7.98 -18.82 6.05
C SER A 162 6.92 -18.77 7.16
N LYS A 163 5.87 -17.96 7.00
CA LYS A 163 4.70 -17.88 7.88
C LYS A 163 3.49 -18.63 7.32
N ASN A 164 3.68 -19.47 6.30
CA ASN A 164 2.60 -20.15 5.57
C ASN A 164 1.56 -19.18 4.97
N ILE A 165 1.93 -17.93 4.71
CA ILE A 165 1.09 -16.94 4.03
C ILE A 165 1.45 -16.97 2.54
N SER A 166 0.50 -17.38 1.70
CA SER A 166 0.67 -17.44 0.24
C SER A 166 0.62 -16.04 -0.40
N TYR A 167 1.66 -15.24 -0.18
CA TYR A 167 1.71 -13.82 -0.56
C TYR A 167 1.43 -13.55 -2.05
N GLY A 168 1.98 -14.37 -2.94
CA GLY A 168 1.76 -14.29 -4.40
C GLY A 168 0.35 -14.71 -4.87
N ARG A 169 -0.50 -15.19 -3.95
CA ARG A 169 -1.89 -15.60 -4.25
C ARG A 169 -2.92 -14.66 -3.61
N LEU A 170 -2.47 -13.60 -2.95
CA LEU A 170 -3.38 -12.61 -2.37
C LEU A 170 -4.11 -11.84 -3.46
N SER A 171 -5.37 -11.52 -3.21
CA SER A 171 -6.17 -10.71 -4.12
C SER A 171 -5.47 -9.37 -4.41
N GLY A 172 -5.35 -9.01 -5.69
CA GLY A 172 -4.67 -7.80 -6.13
C GLY A 172 -3.14 -7.90 -6.27
N TYR A 173 -2.52 -9.06 -5.98
CA TYR A 173 -1.07 -9.25 -6.10
C TYR A 173 -0.53 -8.87 -7.48
N ASP A 174 -1.23 -9.24 -8.56
CA ASP A 174 -0.79 -8.95 -9.93
C ASP A 174 -0.64 -7.46 -10.18
N ASN A 175 -1.54 -6.62 -9.65
CA ASN A 175 -1.43 -5.17 -9.79
C ASN A 175 -0.22 -4.62 -9.03
N ILE A 176 0.10 -5.16 -7.85
CA ILE A 176 1.30 -4.79 -7.10
C ILE A 176 2.56 -5.22 -7.84
N ASN A 177 2.56 -6.42 -8.40
CA ASN A 177 3.70 -6.93 -9.13
C ASN A 177 3.93 -6.14 -10.43
N GLN A 178 2.87 -5.78 -11.15
CA GLN A 178 2.96 -4.85 -12.29
C GLN A 178 3.52 -3.50 -11.86
N LEU A 179 3.00 -2.91 -10.77
CA LEU A 179 3.51 -1.64 -10.24
C LEU A 179 5.01 -1.71 -9.91
N ARG A 180 5.46 -2.81 -9.28
CA ARG A 180 6.88 -3.06 -8.98
C ARG A 180 7.73 -3.07 -10.24
N ILE A 181 7.29 -3.81 -11.27
CA ILE A 181 8.02 -3.95 -12.52
C ILE A 181 8.11 -2.64 -13.28
N VAL A 182 7.00 -1.92 -13.39
CA VAL A 182 6.99 -0.61 -14.06
C VAL A 182 7.85 0.40 -13.30
N ASN A 183 7.76 0.46 -11.96
CA ASN A 183 8.65 1.29 -11.14
C ASN A 183 10.12 0.96 -11.38
N ASN A 184 10.47 -0.33 -11.47
CA ASN A 184 11.86 -0.73 -11.66
C ASN A 184 12.37 -0.36 -13.05
N ASN A 185 11.55 -0.54 -14.09
CA ASN A 185 11.90 -0.14 -15.44
C ASN A 185 12.15 1.37 -15.52
N ILE A 186 11.21 2.21 -15.05
CA ILE A 186 11.33 3.68 -15.02
C ILE A 186 12.63 4.15 -14.34
N LYS A 187 13.04 3.50 -13.24
CA LYS A 187 14.28 3.87 -12.51
C LYS A 187 15.57 3.61 -13.27
N HIS A 188 15.53 2.75 -14.29
CA HIS A 188 16.71 2.26 -14.98
C HIS A 188 16.70 2.53 -16.49
N SER A 189 15.54 2.85 -17.06
CA SER A 189 15.32 2.97 -18.50
C SER A 189 14.08 3.81 -18.79
N HIS A 190 14.12 4.57 -19.89
CA HIS A 190 12.94 5.20 -20.49
C HIS A 190 12.28 4.30 -21.56
N VAL A 191 12.95 3.21 -21.94
CA VAL A 191 12.48 2.19 -22.89
C VAL A 191 11.83 1.04 -22.14
N ILE A 192 10.70 0.58 -22.67
CA ILE A 192 9.93 -0.54 -22.13
C ILE A 192 10.72 -1.84 -22.34
N ASP A 193 11.12 -2.49 -21.25
CA ASP A 193 11.93 -3.69 -21.31
C ASP A 193 11.13 -4.97 -21.59
N GLY A 194 11.85 -6.07 -21.77
CA GLY A 194 11.27 -7.39 -21.98
C GLY A 194 10.47 -7.93 -20.79
N GLU A 195 10.66 -7.43 -19.56
CA GLU A 195 9.89 -7.85 -18.39
C GLU A 195 8.52 -7.17 -18.37
N VAL A 196 8.45 -5.86 -18.62
CA VAL A 196 7.19 -5.12 -18.80
C VAL A 196 6.38 -5.72 -19.94
N ASN A 197 7.01 -5.97 -21.09
CA ASN A 197 6.37 -6.57 -22.26
C ASN A 197 5.81 -7.97 -21.97
N ARG A 198 6.55 -8.80 -21.23
CA ARG A 198 6.12 -10.16 -20.87
C ARG A 198 4.87 -10.17 -19.98
N LEU A 199 4.68 -9.14 -19.16
CA LEU A 199 3.48 -9.01 -18.32
C LEU A 199 2.21 -8.66 -19.13
N GLY A 200 2.34 -8.25 -20.39
CA GLY A 200 1.19 -7.93 -21.24
C GLY A 200 0.33 -6.79 -20.67
N ILE A 201 0.97 -5.78 -20.07
CA ILE A 201 0.27 -4.64 -19.47
C ILE A 201 -0.43 -3.86 -20.59
N LYS A 202 -1.76 -3.83 -20.55
CA LYS A 202 -2.59 -3.29 -21.64
C LYS A 202 -2.30 -1.83 -21.98
N GLU A 203 -1.89 -1.02 -21.01
CA GLU A 203 -1.59 0.39 -21.22
C GLU A 203 -0.29 0.64 -22.01
N PHE A 204 0.57 -0.36 -22.08
CA PHE A 204 1.88 -0.31 -22.73
C PHE A 204 1.95 -1.17 -23.98
N LYS A 205 0.80 -1.69 -24.42
CA LYS A 205 0.74 -2.60 -25.55
C LYS A 205 1.17 -1.85 -26.82
N ASP A 206 2.06 -2.47 -27.58
CA ASP A 206 2.56 -1.96 -28.86
C ASP A 206 3.36 -0.63 -28.72
N LEU A 207 3.86 -0.32 -27.52
CA LEU A 207 4.73 0.82 -27.25
C LEU A 207 6.17 0.39 -26.99
N ASP A 208 7.13 1.12 -27.55
CA ASP A 208 8.56 0.94 -27.28
C ASP A 208 9.04 1.76 -26.08
N VAL A 209 8.37 2.88 -25.81
CA VAL A 209 8.71 3.84 -24.74
C VAL A 209 7.47 4.22 -23.93
N PHE A 210 7.66 4.63 -22.69
CA PHE A 210 6.56 5.18 -21.90
C PHE A 210 6.17 6.57 -22.39
N THR A 211 4.87 6.81 -22.50
CA THR A 211 4.29 8.14 -22.69
C THR A 211 3.56 8.57 -21.41
N TYR A 212 3.41 9.88 -21.20
CA TYR A 212 2.67 10.39 -20.03
C TYR A 212 1.24 9.81 -19.98
N GLU A 213 0.58 9.69 -21.13
CA GLU A 213 -0.77 9.12 -21.23
C GLU A 213 -0.83 7.65 -20.84
N SER A 214 0.16 6.86 -21.28
CA SER A 214 0.23 5.43 -20.96
C SER A 214 0.45 5.21 -19.47
N LEU A 215 1.33 6.01 -18.85
CA LEU A 215 1.61 5.95 -17.42
C LEU A 215 0.44 6.45 -16.59
N ASP A 216 -0.26 7.50 -17.01
CA ASP A 216 -1.43 8.02 -16.28
C ASP A 216 -2.62 7.04 -16.33
N LYS A 217 -2.86 6.39 -17.49
CA LYS A 217 -3.84 5.29 -17.60
C LYS A 217 -3.46 4.12 -16.69
N PHE A 218 -2.17 3.73 -16.67
CA PHE A 218 -1.68 2.66 -15.82
C PHE A 218 -1.85 3.02 -14.34
N TYR A 219 -1.44 4.22 -13.93
CA TYR A 219 -1.59 4.75 -12.57
C TYR A 219 -3.05 4.71 -12.11
N SER A 220 -3.97 5.22 -12.94
CA SER A 220 -5.40 5.27 -12.64
C SER A 220 -5.98 3.88 -12.36
N ARG A 221 -5.52 2.85 -13.09
CA ARG A 221 -5.93 1.47 -12.83
C ARG A 221 -5.35 0.90 -11.54
N VAL A 222 -4.05 1.06 -11.31
CA VAL A 222 -3.37 0.33 -10.22
C VAL A 222 -3.50 1.02 -8.86
N SER A 223 -3.62 2.35 -8.82
CA SER A 223 -3.61 3.15 -7.59
C SER A 223 -4.66 2.71 -6.56
N GLY A 224 -5.91 2.49 -6.99
CA GLY A 224 -6.97 2.00 -6.10
C GLY A 224 -6.75 0.56 -5.61
N SER A 225 -6.05 -0.26 -6.39
CA SER A 225 -5.76 -1.66 -6.02
C SER A 225 -4.71 -1.78 -4.92
N VAL A 226 -3.81 -0.79 -4.79
CA VAL A 226 -2.75 -0.82 -3.78
C VAL A 226 -3.33 -0.80 -2.36
N GLY A 227 -4.31 0.06 -2.10
CA GLY A 227 -4.99 0.13 -0.81
C GLY A 227 -5.71 -1.18 -0.47
N ALA A 228 -6.51 -1.68 -1.42
CA ALA A 228 -7.26 -2.93 -1.27
C ALA A 228 -6.34 -4.14 -1.02
N PHE A 229 -5.17 -4.18 -1.66
CA PHE A 229 -4.17 -5.21 -1.41
C PHE A 229 -3.60 -5.12 0.01
N LEU A 230 -3.25 -3.92 0.48
CA LEU A 230 -2.73 -3.72 1.84
C LEU A 230 -3.76 -4.09 2.92
N GLU A 231 -5.04 -3.80 2.69
CA GLU A 231 -6.14 -4.23 3.55
C GLU A 231 -6.25 -5.76 3.57
N THR A 232 -6.26 -6.40 2.40
CA THR A 232 -6.28 -7.87 2.26
C THR A 232 -5.10 -8.52 2.98
N LEU A 233 -3.90 -7.96 2.81
CA LEU A 233 -2.69 -8.42 3.49
C LEU A 233 -2.84 -8.28 5.01
N SER A 234 -3.38 -7.17 5.49
CA SER A 234 -3.56 -6.91 6.92
C SER A 234 -4.55 -7.91 7.55
N GLU A 235 -5.66 -8.21 6.90
CA GLU A 235 -6.62 -9.21 7.39
C GLU A 235 -6.03 -10.62 7.34
N THR A 236 -5.25 -10.94 6.30
CA THR A 236 -4.54 -12.23 6.22
C THR A 236 -3.55 -12.39 7.37
N ILE A 237 -2.79 -11.35 7.70
CA ILE A 237 -1.87 -11.34 8.84
C ILE A 237 -2.65 -11.49 10.16
N ILE A 238 -3.77 -10.78 10.32
CA ILE A 238 -4.62 -10.90 11.51
C ILE A 238 -5.15 -12.32 11.68
N ASN A 239 -5.64 -12.93 10.60
CA ASN A 239 -6.14 -14.31 10.64
C ASN A 239 -5.01 -15.30 10.94
N HIS A 240 -3.82 -15.09 10.39
CA HIS A 240 -2.64 -15.90 10.72
C HIS A 240 -2.26 -15.79 12.21
N LEU A 241 -2.28 -14.59 12.78
CA LEU A 241 -1.87 -14.37 14.17
C LEU A 241 -2.93 -14.75 15.21
N PHE A 242 -4.22 -14.61 14.87
CA PHE A 242 -5.32 -14.67 15.83
C PHE A 242 -6.48 -15.59 15.43
N GLY A 243 -6.46 -16.17 14.23
CA GLY A 243 -7.45 -17.14 13.77
C GLY A 243 -7.09 -18.55 14.24
N TYR A 244 -7.95 -19.14 15.08
CA TYR A 244 -7.84 -20.53 15.52
C TYR A 244 -9.15 -21.22 15.17
N ASP A 245 -9.24 -21.72 13.94
CA ASP A 245 -10.32 -22.60 13.50
C ASP A 245 -10.09 -24.03 13.99
N ASP A 246 -11.11 -24.88 13.85
CA ASP A 246 -11.07 -26.26 14.33
C ASP A 246 -9.92 -27.05 13.68
N ASP A 247 -9.66 -26.81 12.39
CA ASP A 247 -8.58 -27.48 11.65
C ASP A 247 -7.21 -27.12 12.25
N ARG A 248 -6.92 -25.84 12.47
CA ARG A 248 -5.67 -25.41 13.11
C ARG A 248 -5.55 -25.93 14.54
N LEU A 249 -6.65 -25.97 15.29
CA LEU A 249 -6.67 -26.55 16.64
C LEU A 249 -6.34 -28.05 16.60
N CYS A 250 -6.89 -28.79 15.64
CA CYS A 250 -6.59 -30.20 15.43
C CYS A 250 -5.11 -30.42 15.06
N GLU A 251 -4.55 -29.62 14.15
CA GLU A 251 -3.13 -29.68 13.79
C GLU A 251 -2.23 -29.47 15.02
N MET A 252 -2.53 -28.45 15.84
CA MET A 252 -1.80 -28.20 17.08
C MET A 252 -1.86 -29.39 18.05
N VAL A 253 -3.04 -30.00 18.21
CA VAL A 253 -3.22 -31.18 19.07
C VAL A 253 -2.39 -32.35 18.55
N GLU A 254 -2.40 -32.59 17.25
CA GLU A 254 -1.64 -33.67 16.61
C GLU A 254 -0.13 -33.47 16.82
N GLU A 255 0.40 -32.28 16.53
CA GLU A 255 1.82 -31.94 16.74
C GLU A 255 2.26 -32.12 18.20
N LEU A 256 1.45 -31.65 19.15
CA LEU A 256 1.76 -31.80 20.58
C LEU A 256 1.69 -33.27 21.02
N SER A 257 0.75 -34.05 20.47
CA SER A 257 0.58 -35.46 20.82
C SER A 257 1.76 -36.34 20.39
N GLN A 258 2.51 -35.94 19.36
CA GLN A 258 3.72 -36.64 18.91
C GLN A 258 4.86 -36.58 19.93
N THR A 259 4.87 -35.55 20.78
CA THR A 259 5.97 -35.31 21.74
C THR A 259 5.53 -35.47 23.21
N MET A 260 4.22 -35.40 23.48
CA MET A 260 3.67 -35.49 24.83
C MET A 260 3.09 -36.87 25.14
N ASN A 261 3.39 -37.40 26.32
CA ASN A 261 2.67 -38.57 26.83
C ASN A 261 1.28 -38.18 27.36
N LYS A 262 0.43 -39.19 27.59
CA LYS A 262 -0.95 -39.01 28.07
C LYS A 262 -1.07 -38.15 29.33
N GLN A 263 -0.17 -38.31 30.31
CA GLN A 263 -0.24 -37.55 31.56
C GLN A 263 0.06 -36.07 31.32
N THR A 264 1.07 -35.75 30.50
CA THR A 264 1.42 -34.37 30.13
C THR A 264 0.28 -33.70 29.35
N MET A 265 -0.35 -34.40 28.40
CA MET A 265 -1.49 -33.88 27.65
C MET A 265 -2.68 -33.56 28.56
N LEU A 266 -3.03 -34.46 29.49
CA LEU A 266 -4.11 -34.20 30.46
C LEU A 266 -3.81 -33.02 31.37
N LYS A 267 -2.54 -32.84 31.77
CA LYS A 267 -2.12 -31.66 32.54
C LYS A 267 -2.27 -30.38 31.73
N LEU A 268 -1.87 -30.38 30.46
CA LEU A 268 -2.02 -29.22 29.57
C LEU A 268 -3.51 -28.88 29.37
N ALA A 269 -4.35 -29.87 29.09
CA ALA A 269 -5.79 -29.68 28.94
C ALA A 269 -6.41 -29.01 30.17
N LYS A 270 -6.05 -29.49 31.36
CA LYS A 270 -6.53 -28.89 32.63
C LYS A 270 -6.05 -27.45 32.80
N LEU A 271 -4.79 -27.15 32.49
CA LEU A 271 -4.27 -25.77 32.57
C LEU A 271 -4.97 -24.82 31.60
N LEU A 272 -5.30 -25.29 30.39
CA LEU A 272 -6.06 -24.53 29.40
C LEU A 272 -7.50 -24.30 29.86
N GLU A 273 -8.15 -25.33 30.43
CA GLU A 273 -9.50 -25.23 30.99
C GLU A 273 -9.55 -24.24 32.15
N GLU A 274 -8.62 -24.31 33.11
CA GLU A 274 -8.50 -23.35 34.22
C GLU A 274 -8.28 -21.92 33.71
N LYS A 275 -7.49 -21.77 32.64
CA LYS A 275 -7.25 -20.46 32.00
C LYS A 275 -8.49 -19.94 31.27
N ALA A 276 -9.25 -20.80 30.61
CA ALA A 276 -10.51 -20.45 29.94
C ALA A 276 -11.61 -20.09 30.94
N ASP A 277 -11.67 -20.80 32.07
CA ASP A 277 -12.64 -20.54 33.14
C ASP A 277 -12.39 -19.20 33.82
N THR A 278 -11.13 -18.84 34.07
CA THR A 278 -10.76 -17.50 34.56
C THR A 278 -11.18 -16.42 33.56
N LEU A 279 -10.95 -16.63 32.26
CA LEU A 279 -11.45 -15.74 31.20
C LEU A 279 -12.99 -15.61 31.18
N SER A 280 -13.73 -16.70 31.42
CA SER A 280 -15.19 -16.75 31.33
C SER A 280 -15.91 -16.17 32.56
N LYS A 281 -15.46 -16.53 33.77
CA LYS A 281 -16.02 -16.03 35.03
C LYS A 281 -15.81 -14.53 35.18
N GLU A 282 -14.64 -14.04 34.78
CA GLU A 282 -14.31 -12.61 34.81
C GLU A 282 -15.11 -11.80 33.76
N SER A 283 -15.43 -12.39 32.58
CA SER A 283 -16.29 -11.74 31.57
C SER A 283 -17.75 -11.57 32.00
N LYS A 284 -18.32 -12.56 32.73
CA LYS A 284 -19.70 -12.48 33.26
C LYS A 284 -19.83 -11.43 34.37
N PHE A 285 -18.82 -11.31 35.23
CA PHE A 285 -18.78 -10.33 36.31
C PHE A 285 -18.78 -8.88 35.78
N VAL A 286 -18.00 -8.61 34.72
CA VAL A 286 -17.91 -7.29 34.07
C VAL A 286 -19.25 -6.86 33.44
N ARG A 287 -19.98 -7.78 32.78
CA ARG A 287 -21.30 -7.46 32.18
C ARG A 287 -22.36 -7.17 33.24
N HIS A 288 -22.35 -7.92 34.35
CA HIS A 288 -23.28 -7.71 35.47
C HIS A 288 -23.01 -6.40 36.21
N TRP A 289 -21.73 -6.02 36.36
CA TRP A 289 -21.34 -4.76 37.00
C TRP A 289 -21.69 -3.56 36.11
N MET A 290 -21.37 -3.57 34.81
CA MET A 290 -21.72 -2.47 33.91
C MET A 290 -23.25 -2.26 33.75
N SER A 291 -24.06 -3.33 33.83
CA SER A 291 -25.52 -3.20 33.83
C SER A 291 -26.11 -2.66 35.13
N SER A 292 -25.29 -2.52 36.19
CA SER A 292 -25.71 -2.00 37.50
C SER A 292 -25.47 -0.49 37.64
N PHE A 293 -24.84 0.15 36.63
CA PHE A 293 -24.54 1.59 36.57
C PHE A 293 -25.32 2.34 35.46
N THR A 294 -26.26 1.67 34.80
CA THR A 294 -27.26 2.23 33.87
C THR A 294 -28.64 2.13 34.48
#